data_AF-A0A6F7WAI7-F1
#
_entry.id   AF-A0A6F7WAI7-F1
#
_cell.length_a   1.000
_cell.length_b   1.000
_cell.length_c   1.000
_cell.angle_alpha   90.00
_cell.angle_beta   90.00
_cell.angle_gamma   90.00
#
_symmetry.space_group_name_H-M   'P 1'
#
loop_
_entity.id
_entity.type
_entity.pdbx_description
1 polymer ?
#
loop_
_entity_poly.entity_id
_entity_poly.type
_entity_poly.pdbx_seq_one_letter_code
_entity_poly.pdbx_strand_id
1 'polypeptide(L)' 'MSSLPEPAHVIADDTEKLKVAAAPAEEFRTGAAERDARRRLPRARLDRLSTSGLPAEPPRHGLLQPPPHPR' A
#
# COMPACT_ATOMS: atom_id res chain seq x y z
N MET A 1 -17.43 20.65 8.56
CA MET A 1 -16.04 21.04 8.28
C MET A 1 -15.23 19.76 8.16
N SER A 2 -15.07 19.23 6.95
CA SER A 2 -14.22 18.04 6.75
C SER A 2 -12.77 18.51 6.70
N SER A 3 -12.00 18.17 7.74
CA SER A 3 -10.55 18.38 7.76
C SER A 3 -9.93 17.62 6.59
N LEU A 4 -9.03 18.25 5.86
CA LEU A 4 -8.17 17.54 4.91
C LEU A 4 -7.35 16.50 5.70
N PRO A 5 -7.11 15.30 5.15
CA PRO A 5 -6.28 14.30 5.81
C PRO A 5 -4.89 14.87 6.05
N GLU A 6 -4.34 14.60 7.24
CA GLU A 6 -2.96 14.96 7.56
C GLU A 6 -2.01 14.38 6.49
N PRO A 7 -0.98 15.14 6.06
CA PRO A 7 -0.04 14.65 5.07
C PRO A 7 0.61 13.36 5.57
N ALA A 8 0.65 12.34 4.71
CA ALA A 8 1.30 11.08 5.02
C ALA A 8 2.78 11.30 5.35
N HIS A 9 3.30 10.54 6.32
CA HIS A 9 4.70 10.56 6.68
C HIS A 9 5.58 10.30 5.44
N VAL A 10 6.64 11.08 5.24
CA VAL A 10 7.55 10.89 4.09
C VAL A 10 8.73 10.03 4.53
N ILE A 11 8.86 8.84 3.95
CA ILE A 11 9.95 7.91 4.21
C ILE A 11 11.18 8.35 3.40
N ALA A 12 12.31 8.58 4.08
CA ALA A 12 13.53 9.11 3.50
C ALA A 12 14.46 8.03 2.92
N ASP A 13 14.43 6.81 3.45
CA ASP A 13 15.32 5.73 3.03
C ASP A 13 14.71 4.32 3.18
N ASP A 14 15.36 3.33 2.56
CA ASP A 14 14.89 1.93 2.57
C ASP A 14 14.91 1.30 3.98
N THR A 15 15.82 1.73 4.86
CA THR A 15 15.88 1.22 6.23
C THR A 15 14.67 1.71 7.02
N GLU A 16 14.32 2.98 6.88
CA GLU A 16 13.09 3.56 7.40
C GLU A 16 11.86 2.87 6.80
N LYS A 17 11.86 2.60 5.50
CA LYS A 17 10.79 1.87 4.82
C LYS A 17 10.52 0.50 5.43
N LEU A 18 11.57 -0.28 5.68
CA LEU A 18 11.46 -1.60 6.30
C LEU A 18 10.97 -1.50 7.75
N LYS A 19 11.45 -0.52 8.51
CA LYS A 19 11.01 -0.26 9.89
C LYS A 19 9.52 0.11 9.95
N VAL A 20 9.09 1.03 9.09
CA VAL A 20 7.69 1.47 9.00
C VAL A 20 6.79 0.33 8.51
N ALA A 21 7.27 -0.56 7.65
CA ALA A 21 6.51 -1.72 7.15
C ALA A 21 6.32 -2.84 8.17
N ALA A 22 7.26 -3.04 9.09
CA ALA A 22 7.26 -4.17 10.02
C ALA A 22 6.02 -4.21 10.93
N ALA A 23 5.64 -3.07 11.52
CA ALA A 23 4.53 -3.00 12.46
C ALA A 23 3.16 -3.26 11.80
N PRO A 24 2.80 -2.62 10.67
CA PRO A 24 1.61 -2.96 9.91
C PRO A 24 1.63 -4.43 9.45
N ALA A 25 2.76 -4.94 8.95
CA ALA A 25 2.84 -6.31 8.42
C ALA A 25 2.42 -7.37 9.45
N GLU A 26 2.82 -7.22 10.71
CA GLU A 26 2.39 -8.11 11.79
C GLU A 26 0.87 -8.04 12.01
N GLU A 27 0.31 -6.83 12.05
CA GLU A 27 -1.14 -6.64 12.19
C GLU A 27 -1.90 -7.22 10.99
N PHE A 28 -1.36 -7.06 9.78
CA PHE A 28 -1.93 -7.57 8.54
C PHE A 28 -1.96 -9.09 8.48
N ARG A 29 -0.92 -9.76 9.01
CA ARG A 29 -0.78 -11.21 9.00
C ARG A 29 -1.94 -11.91 9.72
N THR A 30 -2.35 -11.41 10.88
CA THR A 30 -3.44 -12.02 11.66
C THR A 30 -4.76 -11.95 10.90
N GLY A 31 -5.35 -13.11 10.61
CA GLY A 31 -6.62 -13.25 9.89
C GLY A 31 -6.57 -12.86 8.40
N ALA A 32 -5.37 -12.75 7.80
CA ALA A 32 -5.22 -12.43 6.38
C ALA A 32 -5.91 -13.47 5.50
N ALA A 33 -5.63 -14.75 5.74
CA ALA A 33 -6.20 -15.87 4.98
C ALA A 33 -7.73 -15.89 5.02
N GLU A 34 -8.34 -15.64 6.18
CA GLU A 34 -9.81 -15.60 6.31
C GLU A 34 -10.41 -14.41 5.56
N ARG A 35 -9.81 -13.23 5.66
CA ARG A 35 -10.28 -12.03 4.94
C ARG A 35 -10.15 -12.20 3.43
N ASP A 36 -9.04 -12.78 2.98
CA ASP A 36 -8.79 -13.05 1.57
C ASP A 36 -9.81 -14.05 1.01
N ALA A 37 -10.00 -15.19 1.70
CA ALA A 37 -10.98 -16.20 1.34
C ALA A 37 -12.43 -15.64 1.28
N ARG A 38 -12.75 -14.68 2.14
CA ARG A 38 -14.08 -14.03 2.19
C ARG A 38 -14.16 -12.74 1.38
N ARG A 39 -13.10 -12.34 0.66
CA ARG A 39 -12.98 -11.06 -0.07
C ARG A 39 -13.38 -9.84 0.77
N ARG A 40 -12.96 -9.81 2.03
CA ARG A 40 -13.26 -8.72 2.99
C ARG A 40 -12.14 -7.69 3.01
N LEU A 41 -12.44 -6.48 2.55
CA LEU A 41 -11.52 -5.35 2.57
C LEU A 41 -11.48 -4.66 3.96
N PRO A 42 -10.33 -4.65 4.67
CA PRO A 42 -10.23 -4.07 6.01
C PRO A 42 -9.98 -2.55 5.94
N ARG A 43 -11.03 -1.75 5.70
CA ARG A 43 -10.93 -0.28 5.50
C ARG A 43 -10.16 0.46 6.60
N ALA A 44 -10.50 0.26 7.87
CA ALA A 44 -9.82 0.94 8.98
C ALA A 44 -8.30 0.67 9.03
N ARG A 45 -7.85 -0.49 8.55
CA ARG A 45 -6.44 -0.82 8.46
C ARG A 45 -5.78 -0.20 7.23
N LEU A 46 -6.50 -0.12 6.12
CA LEU A 46 -6.04 0.59 4.92
C LEU A 46 -5.88 2.08 5.20
N ASP A 47 -6.79 2.70 5.96
CA ASP A 47 -6.68 4.11 6.32
C ASP A 47 -5.38 4.39 7.09
N ARG A 48 -5.01 3.53 8.04
CA ARG A 48 -3.71 3.60 8.75
C ARG A 48 -2.52 3.41 7.83
N LEU A 49 -2.63 2.49 6.88
CA LEU A 49 -1.59 2.25 5.88
C LEU A 49 -1.43 3.46 4.94
N SER A 50 -2.53 4.11 4.57
CA SER A 50 -2.52 5.30 3.72
C SER A 50 -1.81 6.48 4.38
N THR A 51 -1.83 6.58 5.71
CA THR A 51 -1.12 7.62 6.46
C THR A 51 0.35 7.30 6.77
N SER A 52 0.82 6.06 6.56
CA SER A 52 2.16 5.64 6.99
C SER A 52 3.29 6.01 6.02
N GLY A 53 2.98 6.54 4.84
CA GLY A 53 3.99 6.82 3.81
C GLY A 53 4.44 5.60 3.01
N LEU A 54 4.01 4.39 3.39
CA LEU A 54 4.30 3.15 2.68
C LEU A 54 3.68 3.01 1.29
N PRO A 55 2.51 3.58 0.94
CA PRO A 55 2.06 3.58 -0.44
C PRO A 55 2.90 4.57 -1.25
N ALA A 56 4.16 4.21 -1.51
CA ALA A 56 4.87 4.71 -2.66
C ALA A 56 4.11 4.19 -3.89
N GLU A 57 3.88 5.07 -4.86
CA GLU A 57 3.31 4.74 -6.18
C GLU A 57 3.78 3.34 -6.61
N PRO A 58 2.92 2.46 -7.14
CA PRO A 58 3.45 1.32 -7.88
C PRO A 58 4.42 1.92 -8.90
N PRO A 59 5.72 1.54 -8.92
CA PRO A 59 6.57 1.94 -10.04
C PRO A 59 5.77 1.52 -11.24
N ARG A 60 5.42 2.48 -12.13
CA ARG A 60 4.58 2.25 -13.30
C ARG A 60 4.99 0.90 -13.86
N HIS A 61 4.25 -0.15 -13.53
CA HIS A 61 4.50 -1.46 -14.08
C HIS A 61 4.20 -1.18 -15.52
N GLY A 62 5.25 -1.15 -16.34
CA GLY A 62 5.13 -0.88 -17.76
C GLY A 62 3.93 -1.69 -18.19
N LEU A 63 2.84 -1.00 -18.52
CA LEU A 63 1.78 -1.62 -19.29
C LEU A 63 2.57 -2.27 -20.41
N LEU A 64 2.55 -3.60 -20.43
CA LEU A 64 3.18 -4.41 -21.46
C LEU A 64 2.88 -3.67 -22.77
N GLN A 65 3.88 -2.99 -23.33
CA GLN A 65 3.65 -2.28 -24.57
C GLN A 65 3.26 -3.41 -25.54
N PRO A 66 2.04 -3.39 -26.12
CA PRO A 66 1.70 -4.40 -27.09
C PRO A 66 2.78 -4.34 -28.19
N PRO A 67 3.27 -5.49 -28.67
CA PRO A 67 4.31 -5.50 -29.70
C PRO A 67 3.87 -4.60 -30.86
N PRO A 68 4.75 -3.76 -31.42
CA PRO A 68 4.36 -2.87 -32.49
C PRO A 68 3.79 -3.70 -33.63
N HIS A 69 2.55 -3.40 -34.02
CA HIS A 69 1.92 -4.05 -35.15
C HIS A 69 2.79 -3.83 -36.39
N PRO A 70 3.21 -4.89 -37.12
CA PRO A 70 3.82 -4.69 -38.41
C PRO A 70 2.80 -4.03 -39.34
N ARG A 71 3.24 -2.98 -40.03
CA ARG A 71 2.44 -2.30 -41.08
C ARG A 71 2.26 -3.19 -42.29
#